data_AF-A0A6M2AAX9-F1
#
_entry.id   AF-A0A6M2AAX9-F1
#
_cell.length_a   1.000
_cell.length_b   1.000
_cell.length_c   1.000
_cell.angle_alpha   90.00
_cell.angle_beta   90.00
_cell.angle_gamma   90.00
#
_symmetry.space_group_name_H-M   'P 1'
#
loop_
_entity.id
_entity.type
_entity.pdbx_description
1 polymer ?
#
loop_
_entity_poly.entity_id
_entity_poly.type
_entity_poly.pdbx_seq_one_letter_code
_entity_poly.pdbx_strand_id
1 'polypeptide(L)'
;MRVISTFVPSETGEDPQVFSYFLLCQGIENEIEEVSPTTFRVWVHDEDQIEKAQTFYHAYQQNPQDSRFRTPYEELLKSQQKPPPPSKERRAAPAPAPTPRRRRLLSPSPYGPITIAILITVTILFFWSQVQRKMVIAPKIPGVVQAPVLAPIEQKLLIDYPAYFQLRDELLTLYTPEEIEEHKPPSQEARQLIQRLQKTPVWMGIYDLTVLSLQDGEEDEKFKGSLFESIRKGQVWRLFTPALLHFDLLHIFFNVLWFILLGNQIEHRLRPSRYLALIILTAIFSNTAQYLVSGPFFMGLSGVVCGMAAFIFARQQVAPWEGYLLHRFTLIFLAIFVIGMFLIQIALFFLQIFSNFELTVGIANTAHLIGALVGYLLGRLRLFSLCLFPK
;
A
#
# COMPACT_ATOMS: atom_id res chain seq x y z
N MET A 1 -18.78 -19.37 3.55
CA MET A 1 -19.52 -20.03 4.64
C MET A 1 -20.96 -20.24 4.21
N ARG A 2 -21.47 -21.48 4.29
CA ARG A 2 -22.83 -21.85 3.84
C ARG A 2 -23.48 -22.80 4.84
N VAL A 3 -24.79 -22.65 5.05
CA VAL A 3 -25.58 -23.60 5.84
C VAL A 3 -25.63 -24.93 5.09
N ILE A 4 -25.24 -26.01 5.76
CA ILE A 4 -25.31 -27.37 5.21
C ILE A 4 -26.57 -28.07 5.66
N SER A 5 -27.00 -27.85 6.90
CA SER A 5 -28.18 -28.50 7.46
C SER A 5 -28.84 -27.69 8.56
N THR A 6 -30.12 -28.00 8.80
CA THR A 6 -30.91 -27.49 9.93
C THR A 6 -31.43 -28.70 10.71
N PHE A 7 -31.08 -28.77 11.99
CA PHE A 7 -31.43 -29.83 12.91
C PHE A 7 -32.61 -29.42 13.78
N VAL A 8 -33.57 -30.33 13.96
CA VAL A 8 -34.64 -30.24 14.96
C VAL A 8 -34.60 -31.51 15.80
N PRO A 9 -33.73 -31.58 16.82
CA PRO A 9 -33.40 -32.84 17.52
C PRO A 9 -34.61 -33.54 18.13
N SER A 10 -35.61 -32.76 18.57
CA SER A 10 -36.86 -33.25 19.15
C SER A 10 -37.75 -34.01 18.16
N GLU A 11 -37.56 -33.81 16.85
CA GLU A 11 -38.38 -34.42 15.80
C GLU A 11 -37.63 -35.52 15.04
N THR A 12 -36.32 -35.35 14.82
CA THR A 12 -35.53 -36.24 13.96
C THR A 12 -34.66 -37.23 14.72
N GLY A 13 -34.43 -37.03 16.03
CA GLY A 13 -33.48 -37.82 16.81
C GLY A 13 -32.01 -37.60 16.40
N GLU A 14 -31.76 -36.58 15.58
CA GLU A 14 -30.43 -36.16 15.15
C GLU A 14 -29.82 -35.20 16.17
N ASP A 15 -28.57 -35.42 16.55
CA ASP A 15 -27.81 -34.50 17.40
C ASP A 15 -26.86 -33.63 16.56
N PRO A 16 -27.00 -32.30 16.56
CA PRO A 16 -26.12 -31.39 15.83
C PRO A 16 -24.68 -31.43 16.34
N GLN A 17 -24.46 -31.72 17.63
CA GLN A 17 -23.13 -31.80 18.24
C GLN A 17 -22.36 -33.02 17.76
N VAL A 18 -23.06 -34.16 17.65
CA VAL A 18 -22.50 -35.41 17.09
C VAL A 18 -22.06 -35.19 15.65
N PHE A 19 -22.92 -34.58 14.82
CA PHE A 19 -22.62 -34.36 13.41
C PHE A 19 -21.50 -33.31 13.22
N SER A 20 -21.54 -32.22 13.97
CA SER A 20 -20.50 -31.18 13.96
C SER A 20 -19.12 -31.73 14.33
N TYR A 21 -19.05 -32.56 15.38
CA TYR A 21 -17.80 -33.18 15.78
C TYR A 21 -17.30 -34.19 14.76
N PHE A 22 -18.20 -34.97 14.14
CA PHE A 22 -17.84 -35.85 13.03
C PHE A 22 -17.21 -35.07 11.85
N LEU A 23 -17.81 -33.95 11.43
CA LEU A 23 -17.25 -33.10 10.37
C LEU A 23 -15.84 -32.61 10.74
N LEU A 24 -15.63 -32.21 12.00
CA LEU A 24 -14.32 -31.80 12.51
C LEU A 24 -13.29 -32.93 12.41
N CYS A 25 -13.66 -34.16 12.77
CA CYS A 25 -12.81 -35.35 12.61
C CYS A 25 -12.47 -35.66 11.14
N GLN A 26 -13.33 -35.27 10.20
CA GLN A 26 -13.09 -35.37 8.75
C GLN A 26 -12.25 -34.20 8.18
N GLY A 27 -11.80 -33.28 9.04
CA GLY A 27 -11.04 -32.09 8.66
C GLY A 27 -11.88 -30.95 8.11
N ILE A 28 -13.20 -31.00 8.29
CA ILE A 28 -14.15 -29.99 7.80
C ILE A 28 -14.45 -29.02 8.94
N GLU A 29 -13.90 -27.81 8.86
CA GLU A 29 -14.18 -26.72 9.81
C GLU A 29 -15.65 -26.28 9.70
N ASN A 30 -16.35 -26.27 10.84
CA ASN A 30 -17.77 -26.00 10.91
C ASN A 30 -18.18 -25.29 12.21
N GLU A 31 -19.35 -24.66 12.20
CA GLU A 31 -19.94 -23.93 13.33
C GLU A 31 -21.41 -24.31 13.52
N ILE A 32 -21.84 -24.44 14.78
CA ILE A 32 -23.25 -24.66 15.15
C ILE A 32 -23.86 -23.32 15.57
N GLU A 33 -24.93 -22.92 14.89
CA GLU A 33 -25.75 -21.76 15.25
C GLU A 33 -27.07 -22.23 15.88
N GLU A 34 -27.36 -21.81 17.11
CA GLU A 34 -28.66 -22.02 17.75
C GLU A 34 -29.64 -20.94 17.25
N VAL A 35 -30.63 -21.36 16.43
CA VAL A 35 -31.65 -20.46 15.88
C VAL A 35 -32.83 -20.33 16.83
N SER A 36 -33.15 -21.41 17.54
CA SER A 36 -34.12 -21.46 18.63
C SER A 36 -33.76 -22.62 19.57
N PRO A 37 -34.38 -22.73 20.76
CA PRO A 37 -34.11 -23.83 21.70
C PRO A 37 -34.34 -25.24 21.12
N THR A 38 -35.06 -25.34 20.00
CA THR A 38 -35.39 -26.60 19.32
C THR A 38 -34.74 -26.73 17.95
N THR A 39 -34.09 -25.67 17.43
CA THR A 39 -33.64 -25.61 16.04
C THR A 39 -32.19 -25.10 15.96
N PHE A 40 -31.33 -25.92 15.38
CA PHE A 40 -29.90 -25.63 15.22
C PHE A 40 -29.50 -25.67 13.75
N ARG A 41 -28.52 -24.87 13.34
CA ARG A 41 -27.93 -24.90 12.00
C ARG A 41 -26.46 -25.25 12.07
N VAL A 42 -26.00 -26.06 11.12
CA VAL A 42 -24.56 -26.34 10.96
C VAL A 42 -24.05 -25.67 9.69
N TRP A 43 -23.03 -24.85 9.88
CA TRP A 43 -22.38 -24.07 8.83
C TRP A 43 -21.00 -24.63 8.53
N VAL A 44 -20.60 -24.66 7.25
CA VAL A 44 -19.24 -25.00 6.83
C VAL A 44 -18.57 -23.77 6.24
N HIS A 45 -17.32 -23.51 6.64
CA HIS A 45 -16.60 -22.29 6.25
C HIS A 45 -16.08 -22.33 4.81
N ASP A 46 -15.51 -23.46 4.40
CA ASP A 46 -14.89 -23.70 3.09
C ASP A 46 -15.92 -24.16 2.04
N GLU A 47 -15.99 -23.45 0.91
CA GLU A 47 -16.96 -23.75 -0.15
C GLU A 47 -16.64 -25.04 -0.93
N ASP A 48 -15.36 -25.38 -1.05
CA ASP A 48 -14.92 -26.58 -1.77
C ASP A 48 -15.25 -27.88 -1.00
N GLN A 49 -15.61 -27.76 0.28
CA GLN A 49 -15.95 -28.89 1.16
C GLN A 49 -17.47 -29.08 1.36
N ILE A 50 -18.29 -28.20 0.76
CA ILE A 50 -19.75 -28.20 0.92
C ILE A 50 -20.37 -29.49 0.39
N GLU A 51 -20.00 -29.92 -0.81
CA GLU A 51 -20.56 -31.12 -1.45
C GLU A 51 -20.24 -32.40 -0.65
N LYS A 52 -19.02 -32.47 -0.10
CA LYS A 52 -18.58 -33.54 0.79
C LYS A 52 -19.35 -33.52 2.11
N ALA A 53 -19.53 -32.35 2.72
CA ALA A 53 -20.30 -32.20 3.95
C ALA A 53 -21.79 -32.56 3.76
N GLN A 54 -22.38 -32.20 2.62
CA GLN A 54 -23.75 -32.57 2.26
C GLN A 54 -23.91 -34.09 2.08
N THR A 55 -22.93 -34.73 1.45
CA THR A 55 -22.90 -36.20 1.30
C THR A 55 -22.88 -36.89 2.67
N PHE A 56 -22.07 -36.39 3.60
CA PHE A 56 -22.06 -36.90 4.98
C PHE A 56 -23.35 -36.63 5.73
N TYR A 57 -23.98 -35.47 5.52
CA TYR A 57 -25.26 -35.16 6.12
C TYR A 57 -26.34 -36.13 5.64
N HIS A 58 -26.43 -36.42 4.34
CA HIS A 58 -27.37 -37.40 3.82
C HIS A 58 -27.16 -38.80 4.40
N ALA A 59 -25.90 -39.23 4.59
CA ALA A 59 -25.59 -40.50 5.25
C ALA A 59 -25.99 -40.48 6.74
N TYR A 60 -25.84 -39.34 7.42
CA TYR A 60 -26.27 -39.16 8.80
C TYR A 60 -27.81 -39.21 8.94
N GLN A 61 -28.55 -38.56 8.04
CA GLN A 61 -30.02 -38.59 8.02
C GLN A 61 -30.59 -40.00 7.86
N GLN A 62 -29.92 -40.87 7.09
CA GLN A 62 -30.36 -42.25 6.87
C GLN A 62 -30.18 -43.12 8.13
N ASN A 63 -29.15 -42.87 8.93
CA ASN A 63 -28.92 -43.59 10.18
C ASN A 63 -28.11 -42.74 11.18
N PRO A 64 -28.79 -41.88 11.97
CA PRO A 64 -28.11 -41.02 12.95
C PRO A 64 -27.45 -41.79 14.10
N GLN A 65 -27.82 -43.06 14.28
CA GLN A 65 -27.30 -43.95 15.32
C GLN A 65 -26.11 -44.77 14.84
N ASP A 66 -25.63 -44.57 13.61
CA ASP A 66 -24.45 -45.27 13.11
C ASP A 66 -23.21 -44.90 13.94
N SER A 67 -22.50 -45.94 14.39
CA SER A 67 -21.23 -45.87 15.12
C SER A 67 -20.22 -44.91 14.50
N ARG A 68 -20.18 -44.78 13.16
CA ARG A 68 -19.25 -43.90 12.44
C ARG A 68 -19.39 -42.42 12.85
N PHE A 69 -20.59 -41.99 13.25
CA PHE A 69 -20.83 -40.61 13.70
C PHE A 69 -20.72 -40.47 15.21
N ARG A 70 -21.20 -41.46 15.97
CA ARG A 70 -21.29 -41.37 17.44
C ARG A 70 -20.01 -41.74 18.17
N THR A 71 -19.27 -42.75 17.70
CA THR A 71 -18.07 -43.26 18.40
C THR A 71 -17.04 -42.16 18.67
N PRO A 72 -16.70 -41.26 17.72
CA PRO A 72 -15.78 -40.15 17.98
C PRO A 72 -16.30 -39.21 19.08
N TYR A 73 -17.59 -38.90 19.06
CA TYR A 73 -18.22 -38.01 20.04
C TYR A 73 -18.29 -38.64 21.44
N GLU A 74 -18.57 -39.95 21.53
CA GLU A 74 -18.57 -40.69 22.80
C GLU A 74 -17.17 -40.84 23.39
N GLU A 75 -16.13 -40.98 22.57
CA GLU A 75 -14.73 -40.97 23.00
C GLU A 75 -14.31 -39.60 23.55
N LEU A 76 -14.75 -38.51 22.92
CA LEU A 76 -14.55 -37.15 23.42
C LEU A 76 -15.15 -37.00 24.83
N LEU A 77 -16.40 -37.41 25.02
CA LEU A 77 -17.09 -37.33 26.32
C LEU A 77 -16.37 -38.16 27.40
N LYS A 78 -15.89 -39.38 27.05
CA LYS A 78 -15.09 -40.21 27.95
C LYS A 78 -13.74 -39.59 28.30
N SER A 79 -13.11 -38.88 27.36
CA SER A 79 -11.84 -38.19 27.60
C SER A 79 -11.98 -37.00 28.55
N GLN A 80 -13.11 -36.29 28.50
CA GLN A 80 -13.41 -35.13 29.35
C GLN A 80 -13.83 -35.52 30.78
N GLN A 81 -14.27 -36.75 31.00
CA GLN A 81 -14.69 -37.28 32.31
C GLN A 81 -13.56 -37.97 33.10
N LYS A 82 -12.38 -38.14 32.52
CA LYS A 82 -11.26 -38.80 33.18
C LYS A 82 -10.61 -37.84 34.20
N PRO A 83 -10.54 -38.18 35.51
CA PRO A 83 -9.91 -37.31 36.49
C PRO A 83 -8.41 -37.14 36.15
N PRO A 84 -7.83 -35.95 36.40
CA PRO A 84 -6.42 -35.72 36.13
C PRO A 84 -5.56 -36.71 36.95
N PRO A 85 -4.42 -37.18 36.41
CA PRO A 85 -3.57 -38.14 37.09
C PRO A 85 -3.06 -37.57 38.44
N PRO A 86 -2.87 -38.42 39.47
CA PRO A 86 -2.48 -37.96 40.80
C PRO A 86 -1.12 -37.26 40.75
N SER A 87 -1.09 -36.02 41.23
CA SER A 87 0.12 -35.19 41.27
C SER A 87 1.13 -35.78 42.26
N LYS A 88 2.36 -36.06 41.79
CA LYS A 88 3.50 -36.32 42.67
C LYS A 88 3.75 -35.11 43.58
N GLU A 89 3.91 -35.43 44.86
CA GLU A 89 4.30 -34.60 46.01
C GLU A 89 4.55 -33.11 45.76
N ARG A 90 3.63 -32.32 46.30
CA ARG A 90 3.65 -30.87 46.38
C ARG A 90 4.68 -30.42 47.42
N ARG A 91 5.95 -30.25 47.03
CA ARG A 91 6.81 -29.28 47.73
C ARG A 91 6.13 -27.91 47.60
N ALA A 92 5.97 -27.22 48.73
CA ALA A 92 5.27 -25.93 48.80
C ALA A 92 5.77 -25.00 47.71
N ALA A 93 4.90 -24.71 46.74
CA ALA A 93 5.16 -23.68 45.74
C ALA A 93 5.17 -22.32 46.46
N PRO A 94 6.12 -21.41 46.13
CA PRO A 94 6.06 -20.05 46.64
C PRO A 94 4.72 -19.42 46.23
N ALA A 95 4.21 -18.52 47.08
CA ALA A 95 2.93 -17.83 46.87
C ALA A 95 2.76 -17.39 45.41
N PRO A 96 1.55 -17.48 44.83
CA PRO A 96 1.34 -17.11 43.45
C PRO A 96 1.83 -15.68 43.26
N ALA A 97 2.78 -15.51 42.34
CA ALA A 97 3.20 -14.18 41.90
C ALA A 97 1.92 -13.40 41.56
N PRO A 98 1.84 -12.10 41.93
CA PRO A 98 0.67 -11.30 41.59
C PRO A 98 0.41 -11.49 40.12
N THR A 99 -0.80 -11.97 39.79
CA THR A 99 -1.27 -12.11 38.42
C THR A 99 -0.87 -10.82 37.72
N PRO A 100 -0.12 -10.87 36.60
CA PRO A 100 0.22 -9.65 35.91
C PRO A 100 -1.13 -9.03 35.62
N ARG A 101 -1.40 -7.86 36.22
CA ARG A 101 -2.53 -7.02 35.82
C ARG A 101 -2.39 -6.99 34.31
N ARG A 102 -3.25 -7.72 33.60
CA ARG A 102 -3.45 -7.52 32.18
C ARG A 102 -3.93 -6.08 32.16
N ARG A 103 -2.99 -5.13 32.04
CA ARG A 103 -3.27 -3.89 31.35
C ARG A 103 -4.04 -4.39 30.14
N ARG A 104 -5.28 -3.93 29.98
CA ARG A 104 -5.88 -3.84 28.65
C ARG A 104 -4.92 -2.97 27.83
N LEU A 105 -3.77 -3.53 27.47
CA LEU A 105 -3.07 -3.18 26.27
C LEU A 105 -4.13 -3.48 25.23
N LEU A 106 -4.55 -2.41 24.55
CA LEU A 106 -5.27 -2.47 23.28
C LEU A 106 -4.86 -3.76 22.59
N SER A 107 -5.85 -4.60 22.23
CA SER A 107 -5.60 -5.78 21.39
C SER A 107 -4.55 -5.41 20.34
N PRO A 108 -3.46 -6.18 20.16
CA PRO A 108 -2.45 -5.83 19.18
C PRO A 108 -3.17 -5.56 17.87
N SER A 109 -2.93 -4.38 17.30
CA SER A 109 -3.53 -3.98 16.03
C SER A 109 -3.40 -5.13 15.04
N PRO A 110 -4.46 -5.49 14.28
CA PRO A 110 -4.34 -6.51 13.22
C PRO A 110 -3.36 -6.06 12.11
N TYR A 111 -2.89 -4.82 12.19
CA TYR A 111 -1.93 -4.21 11.28
C TYR A 111 -0.57 -4.01 11.94
N GLY A 112 0.50 -4.31 11.18
CA GLY A 112 1.87 -4.14 11.64
C GLY A 112 2.23 -2.69 12.03
N PRO A 113 3.04 -2.50 13.09
CA PRO A 113 3.35 -1.18 13.65
C PRO A 113 4.07 -0.23 12.68
N ILE A 114 4.99 -0.73 11.83
CA ILE A 114 5.69 0.09 10.84
C ILE A 114 4.70 0.58 9.78
N THR A 115 3.85 -0.30 9.29
CA THR A 115 2.82 0.04 8.31
C THR A 115 1.93 1.16 8.85
N ILE A 116 1.43 1.00 10.08
CA ILE A 116 0.59 2.03 10.73
C ILE A 116 1.35 3.34 10.95
N ALA A 117 2.61 3.30 11.40
CA ALA A 117 3.41 4.50 11.59
C ALA A 117 3.61 5.30 10.30
N ILE A 118 3.86 4.61 9.18
CA ILE A 118 3.99 5.24 7.85
C ILE A 118 2.65 5.83 7.42
N LEU A 119 1.55 5.10 7.57
CA LEU A 119 0.21 5.58 7.23
C LEU A 119 -0.16 6.85 8.00
N ILE A 120 0.06 6.86 9.33
CA ILE A 120 -0.15 8.05 10.16
C ILE A 120 0.71 9.22 9.65
N THR A 121 1.99 8.95 9.35
CA THR A 121 2.92 9.98 8.88
C THR A 121 2.44 10.61 7.57
N VAL A 122 2.04 9.81 6.57
CA VAL A 122 1.61 10.34 5.28
C VAL A 122 0.25 11.03 5.35
N THR A 123 -0.65 10.56 6.22
CA THR A 123 -1.92 11.23 6.48
C THR A 123 -1.70 12.59 7.13
N ILE A 124 -0.83 12.69 8.15
CA ILE A 124 -0.49 13.97 8.80
C ILE A 124 0.15 14.92 7.79
N LEU A 125 1.15 14.46 7.04
CA LEU A 125 1.83 15.28 6.04
C LEU A 125 0.88 15.77 4.95
N PHE A 126 -0.07 14.93 4.52
CA PHE A 126 -1.08 15.32 3.54
C PHE A 126 -1.94 16.47 4.07
N PHE A 127 -2.59 16.30 5.22
CA PHE A 127 -3.44 17.36 5.77
C PHE A 127 -2.64 18.63 6.11
N TRP A 128 -1.41 18.48 6.62
CA TRP A 128 -0.52 19.61 6.86
C TRP A 128 -0.18 20.37 5.57
N SER A 129 0.09 19.65 4.47
CA SER A 129 0.29 20.26 3.16
C SER A 129 -0.97 20.99 2.67
N GLN A 130 -2.15 20.40 2.84
CA GLN A 130 -3.41 21.03 2.40
C GLN A 130 -3.70 22.34 3.16
N VAL A 131 -3.38 22.43 4.45
CA VAL A 131 -3.51 23.67 5.24
C VAL A 131 -2.57 24.77 4.73
N GLN A 132 -1.39 24.37 4.23
CA GLN A 132 -0.38 25.30 3.74
C GLN A 132 -0.59 25.69 2.26
N ARG A 133 -1.29 24.86 1.49
CA ARG A 133 -1.49 25.07 0.05
C ARG A 133 -2.35 26.30 -0.19
N LYS A 134 -1.79 27.23 -0.94
CA LYS A 134 -2.58 28.22 -1.67
C LYS A 134 -3.01 27.53 -2.96
N MET A 135 -4.29 27.17 -3.11
CA MET A 135 -4.80 26.49 -4.30
C MET A 135 -4.75 27.44 -5.51
N VAL A 136 -3.57 27.59 -6.11
CA VAL A 136 -3.36 28.43 -7.28
C VAL A 136 -2.41 27.73 -8.24
N ILE A 137 -2.91 27.40 -9.42
CA ILE A 137 -2.04 27.13 -10.56
C ILE A 137 -1.62 28.51 -11.07
N ALA A 138 -0.37 28.90 -10.81
CA ALA A 138 0.12 30.18 -11.30
C ALA A 138 -0.07 30.25 -12.83
N PRO A 139 -0.65 31.32 -13.39
CA PRO A 139 -0.84 31.42 -14.83
C PRO A 139 0.51 31.39 -15.57
N LYS A 140 0.47 31.03 -16.85
CA LYS A 140 1.68 30.91 -17.68
C LYS A 140 2.34 32.28 -17.83
N ILE A 141 3.59 32.41 -17.36
CA ILE A 141 4.40 33.62 -17.55
C ILE A 141 5.35 33.37 -18.74
N PRO A 142 5.35 34.20 -19.79
CA PRO A 142 6.21 34.01 -20.95
C PRO A 142 7.71 33.89 -20.57
N GLY A 143 8.36 32.83 -21.06
CA GLY A 143 9.77 32.55 -20.79
C GLY A 143 10.08 32.01 -19.40
N VAL A 144 9.07 31.78 -18.54
CA VAL A 144 9.24 31.12 -17.23
C VAL A 144 8.65 29.72 -17.32
N VAL A 145 9.44 28.72 -16.91
CA VAL A 145 8.99 27.32 -16.79
C VAL A 145 7.76 27.22 -15.89
N GLN A 146 6.73 26.58 -16.41
CA GLN A 146 5.48 26.32 -15.69
C GLN A 146 5.68 25.21 -14.65
N ALA A 147 5.22 25.45 -13.42
CA ALA A 147 5.33 24.50 -12.32
C ALA A 147 4.21 24.71 -11.29
N PRO A 148 3.81 23.68 -10.53
CA PRO A 148 2.85 23.86 -9.43
C PRO A 148 3.41 24.78 -8.34
N VAL A 149 2.54 25.56 -7.69
CA VAL A 149 2.90 26.26 -6.45
C VAL A 149 2.77 25.26 -5.31
N LEU A 150 3.90 25.00 -4.63
CA LEU A 150 4.00 23.96 -3.61
C LEU A 150 3.86 24.54 -2.21
N ALA A 151 3.29 23.75 -1.30
CA ALA A 151 3.33 24.06 0.12
C ALA A 151 4.79 24.07 0.64
N PRO A 152 5.13 24.87 1.65
CA PRO A 152 6.48 24.89 2.25
C PRO A 152 6.97 23.50 2.71
N ILE A 153 6.06 22.64 3.19
CA ILE A 153 6.44 21.27 3.55
C ILE A 153 6.81 20.42 2.32
N GLU A 154 6.13 20.60 1.20
CA GLU A 154 6.40 19.90 -0.06
C GLU A 154 7.75 20.33 -0.61
N GLN A 155 8.04 21.63 -0.63
CA GLN A 155 9.34 22.17 -1.06
C GLN A 155 10.52 21.57 -0.28
N LYS A 156 10.32 21.23 1.00
CA LYS A 156 11.35 20.62 1.86
C LYS A 156 11.51 19.10 1.68
N LEU A 157 10.45 18.43 1.22
CA LEU A 157 10.37 16.96 1.17
C LEU A 157 10.41 16.39 -0.26
N LEU A 158 10.22 17.21 -1.30
CA LEU A 158 10.45 16.79 -2.68
C LEU A 158 11.92 16.41 -2.95
N ILE A 159 12.16 15.69 -4.04
CA ILE A 159 13.48 15.14 -4.34
C ILE A 159 14.52 16.23 -4.59
N ASP A 160 14.09 17.34 -5.15
CA ASP A 160 14.90 18.52 -5.38
C ASP A 160 14.03 19.77 -5.39
N TYR A 161 14.65 20.92 -5.09
CA TYR A 161 14.03 22.24 -5.17
C TYR A 161 15.10 23.28 -5.50
N PRO A 162 15.61 23.27 -6.76
CA PRO A 162 16.74 24.10 -7.18
C PRO A 162 16.48 25.60 -7.05
N ALA A 163 17.55 26.39 -7.11
CA ALA A 163 17.50 27.85 -6.99
C ALA A 163 16.50 28.51 -7.96
N TYR A 164 16.30 27.92 -9.15
CA TYR A 164 15.31 28.36 -10.12
C TYR A 164 13.90 28.49 -9.51
N PHE A 165 13.42 27.49 -8.78
CA PHE A 165 12.07 27.54 -8.21
C PHE A 165 11.96 28.48 -7.02
N GLN A 166 13.07 28.72 -6.30
CA GLN A 166 13.11 29.74 -5.25
C GLN A 166 12.95 31.15 -5.82
N LEU A 167 13.62 31.44 -6.94
CA LEU A 167 13.44 32.71 -7.67
C LEU A 167 12.03 32.83 -8.26
N ARG A 168 11.44 31.71 -8.69
CA ARG A 168 10.05 31.69 -9.18
C ARG A 168 9.07 32.00 -8.05
N ASP A 169 9.27 31.44 -6.86
CA ASP A 169 8.43 31.74 -5.70
C ASP A 169 8.52 33.22 -5.32
N GLU A 170 9.73 33.80 -5.34
CA GLU A 170 9.93 35.25 -5.15
C GLU A 170 9.17 36.07 -6.21
N LEU A 171 9.21 35.66 -7.47
CA LEU A 171 8.43 36.30 -8.54
C LEU A 171 6.94 36.29 -8.25
N LEU A 172 6.40 35.17 -7.80
CA LEU A 172 4.98 35.04 -7.49
C LEU A 172 4.55 35.84 -6.25
N THR A 173 5.49 36.32 -5.44
CA THR A 173 5.20 37.31 -4.38
C THR A 173 5.16 38.76 -4.90
N LEU A 174 5.89 39.05 -5.96
CA LEU A 174 6.00 40.39 -6.57
C LEU A 174 5.03 40.63 -7.74
N TYR A 175 4.60 39.55 -8.39
CA TYR A 175 3.67 39.54 -9.51
C TYR A 175 2.66 38.44 -9.26
N THR A 176 1.54 38.79 -8.61
CA THR A 176 0.63 37.78 -8.07
C THR A 176 -0.14 37.08 -9.19
N PRO A 177 -0.62 35.84 -8.96
CA PRO A 177 -1.45 35.13 -9.92
C PRO A 177 -2.63 35.96 -10.47
N GLU A 178 -3.28 36.75 -9.61
CA GLU A 178 -4.39 37.62 -9.98
C GLU A 178 -3.95 38.73 -10.93
N GLU A 179 -2.78 39.35 -10.69
CA GLU A 179 -2.24 40.37 -11.57
C GLU A 179 -1.86 39.81 -12.95
N ILE A 180 -1.38 38.56 -12.99
CA ILE A 180 -1.06 37.86 -14.24
C ILE A 180 -2.35 37.55 -15.01
N GLU A 181 -3.40 37.05 -14.35
CA GLU A 181 -4.70 36.80 -14.99
C GLU A 181 -5.36 38.07 -15.53
N GLU A 182 -5.23 39.18 -14.81
CA GLU A 182 -5.71 40.49 -15.24
C GLU A 182 -4.79 41.15 -16.30
N HIS A 183 -3.75 40.45 -16.76
CA HIS A 183 -2.78 40.94 -17.74
C HIS A 183 -2.12 42.27 -17.36
N LYS A 184 -1.98 42.54 -16.05
CA LYS A 184 -1.31 43.73 -15.56
C LYS A 184 0.18 43.67 -15.90
N PRO A 185 0.81 44.78 -16.30
CA PRO A 185 2.24 44.77 -16.58
C PRO A 185 3.03 44.50 -15.30
N PRO A 186 4.05 43.62 -15.34
CA PRO A 186 4.88 43.34 -14.17
C PRO A 186 5.66 44.59 -13.73
N SER A 187 5.88 44.71 -12.43
CA SER A 187 6.74 45.72 -11.81
C SER A 187 8.18 45.63 -12.34
N GLN A 188 8.99 46.68 -12.12
CA GLN A 188 10.39 46.68 -12.56
C GLN A 188 11.19 45.53 -11.92
N GLU A 189 10.96 45.26 -10.64
CA GLU A 189 11.58 44.16 -9.91
C GLU A 189 11.16 42.80 -10.48
N ALA A 190 9.85 42.61 -10.72
CA ALA A 190 9.35 41.38 -11.34
C ALA A 190 9.93 41.15 -12.75
N ARG A 191 10.11 42.20 -13.56
CA ARG A 191 10.76 42.11 -14.88
C ARG A 191 12.22 41.66 -14.78
N GLN A 192 12.97 42.18 -13.81
CA GLN A 192 14.37 41.77 -13.59
C GLN A 192 14.45 40.29 -13.19
N LEU A 193 13.51 39.84 -12.35
CA LEU A 193 13.44 38.46 -11.91
C LEU A 193 13.05 37.50 -13.04
N ILE A 194 12.11 37.89 -13.91
CA ILE A 194 11.78 37.15 -15.15
C ILE A 194 13.02 37.01 -16.04
N GLN A 195 13.78 38.08 -16.27
CA GLN A 195 15.02 38.03 -17.06
C GLN A 195 16.07 37.12 -16.42
N ARG A 196 16.16 37.11 -15.09
CA ARG A 196 17.06 36.21 -14.35
C ARG A 196 16.63 34.76 -14.49
N LEU A 197 15.34 34.46 -14.36
CA LEU A 197 14.77 33.12 -14.55
C LEU A 197 15.02 32.60 -15.96
N GLN A 198 14.86 33.44 -16.99
CA GLN A 198 15.13 33.07 -18.38
C GLN A 198 16.58 32.62 -18.62
N LYS A 199 17.54 33.14 -17.84
CA LYS A 199 18.96 32.78 -17.91
C LYS A 199 19.39 31.70 -16.92
N THR A 200 18.50 31.29 -16.01
CA THR A 200 18.84 30.34 -14.96
C THR A 200 18.50 28.93 -15.46
N PRO A 201 19.49 28.03 -15.58
CA PRO A 201 19.21 26.68 -16.05
C PRO A 201 18.51 25.85 -14.96
N VAL A 202 17.57 24.99 -15.37
CA VAL A 202 16.75 24.15 -14.48
C VAL A 202 16.54 22.78 -15.08
N TRP A 203 16.71 21.74 -14.27
CA TRP A 203 16.43 20.37 -14.69
C TRP A 203 14.94 20.06 -14.57
N MET A 204 14.30 19.74 -15.70
CA MET A 204 12.89 19.34 -15.77
C MET A 204 12.70 17.86 -16.13
N GLY A 205 13.78 17.12 -16.38
CA GLY A 205 13.71 15.72 -16.79
C GLY A 205 13.93 15.52 -18.29
N ILE A 206 14.28 14.30 -18.65
CA ILE A 206 14.54 13.90 -20.04
C ILE A 206 13.28 14.03 -20.91
N TYR A 207 12.10 13.81 -20.34
CA TYR A 207 10.82 13.92 -21.06
C TYR A 207 10.64 15.33 -21.64
N ASP A 208 10.74 16.37 -20.80
CA ASP A 208 10.56 17.76 -21.23
C ASP A 208 11.65 18.17 -22.23
N LEU A 209 12.90 17.74 -22.00
CA LEU A 209 14.00 17.93 -22.96
C LEU A 209 13.68 17.33 -24.34
N THR A 210 13.11 16.13 -24.36
CA THR A 210 12.78 15.43 -25.61
C THR A 210 11.64 16.13 -26.36
N VAL A 211 10.61 16.57 -25.64
CA VAL A 211 9.48 17.31 -26.24
C VAL A 211 9.98 18.60 -26.88
N LEU A 212 10.77 19.39 -26.15
CA LEU A 212 11.30 20.67 -26.63
C LEU A 212 12.24 20.49 -27.83
N SER A 213 13.14 19.51 -27.77
CA SER A 213 14.04 19.21 -28.89
C SER A 213 13.29 18.82 -30.17
N LEU A 214 12.18 18.10 -30.03
CA LEU A 214 11.34 17.70 -31.17
C LEU A 214 10.46 18.83 -31.72
N GLN A 215 10.07 19.81 -30.89
CA GLN A 215 9.22 20.93 -31.29
C GLN A 215 10.02 22.10 -31.88
N ASP A 216 11.10 22.51 -31.21
CA ASP A 216 11.80 23.77 -31.51
C ASP A 216 13.13 23.57 -32.25
N GLY A 217 13.62 22.33 -32.38
CA GLY A 217 14.81 22.00 -33.18
C GLY A 217 16.16 22.44 -32.59
N GLU A 218 16.18 23.13 -31.45
CA GLU A 218 17.40 23.44 -30.68
C GLU A 218 17.33 22.86 -29.27
N GLU A 219 18.47 22.35 -28.77
CA GLU A 219 18.64 22.03 -27.35
C GLU A 219 18.71 23.33 -26.55
N ASP A 220 17.60 23.76 -25.94
CA ASP A 220 17.60 24.93 -25.06
C ASP A 220 18.48 24.64 -23.82
N GLU A 221 19.65 25.29 -23.77
CA GLU A 221 20.64 25.24 -22.68
C GLU A 221 20.00 25.49 -21.29
N LYS A 222 18.86 26.19 -21.25
CA LYS A 222 18.06 26.39 -20.05
C LYS A 222 17.66 25.09 -19.36
N PHE A 223 17.54 23.96 -20.06
CA PHE A 223 17.11 22.70 -19.46
C PHE A 223 18.27 21.80 -19.01
N LYS A 224 19.52 22.23 -19.24
CA LYS A 224 20.76 21.56 -18.73
C LYS A 224 21.09 21.99 -17.29
N GLY A 225 20.06 22.10 -16.44
CA GLY A 225 20.22 22.45 -15.03
C GLY A 225 20.98 21.42 -14.22
N SER A 226 21.50 21.86 -13.07
CA SER A 226 22.20 21.00 -12.12
C SER A 226 21.27 19.95 -11.52
N LEU A 227 21.62 18.67 -11.65
CA LEU A 227 20.87 17.56 -11.06
C LEU A 227 21.04 17.51 -9.53
N PHE A 228 20.00 17.22 -8.76
CA PHE A 228 20.09 16.94 -7.32
C PHE A 228 20.74 18.09 -6.51
N GLU A 229 20.43 19.35 -6.83
CA GLU A 229 21.05 20.52 -6.20
C GLU A 229 20.89 20.50 -4.67
N SER A 230 19.70 20.18 -4.18
CA SER A 230 19.38 20.12 -2.75
C SER A 230 20.11 18.97 -2.05
N ILE A 231 20.24 17.82 -2.71
CA ILE A 231 20.93 16.65 -2.16
C ILE A 231 22.44 16.91 -2.09
N ARG A 232 23.03 17.60 -3.08
CA ARG A 232 24.43 18.04 -3.04
C ARG A 232 24.72 18.99 -1.87
N LYS A 233 23.71 19.71 -1.38
CA LYS A 233 23.77 20.53 -0.16
C LYS A 233 23.57 19.72 1.14
N GLY A 234 23.55 18.39 1.07
CA GLY A 234 23.44 17.49 2.23
C GLY A 234 22.02 17.05 2.58
N GLN A 235 21.01 17.39 1.78
CA GLN A 235 19.60 17.07 2.06
C GLN A 235 19.24 15.64 1.59
N VAL A 236 19.98 14.63 2.05
CA VAL A 236 19.91 13.23 1.56
C VAL A 236 18.56 12.55 1.80
N TRP A 237 17.77 13.02 2.77
CA TRP A 237 16.42 12.51 3.02
C TRP A 237 15.50 12.66 1.80
N ARG A 238 15.78 13.63 0.92
CA ARG A 238 15.01 13.89 -0.30
C ARG A 238 14.96 12.72 -1.28
N LEU A 239 15.87 11.74 -1.15
CA LEU A 239 15.79 10.51 -1.94
C LEU A 239 14.55 9.68 -1.59
N PHE A 240 14.06 9.73 -0.35
CA PHE A 240 12.93 8.91 0.11
C PHE A 240 11.68 9.73 0.44
N THR A 241 11.81 10.97 0.93
CA THR A 241 10.68 11.77 1.42
C THR A 241 9.59 12.10 0.39
N PRO A 242 9.82 12.15 -0.94
CA PRO A 242 8.74 12.32 -1.92
C PRO A 242 7.67 11.23 -1.81
N ALA A 243 8.04 10.03 -1.36
CA ALA A 243 7.09 8.93 -1.17
C ALA A 243 6.08 9.22 -0.05
N LEU A 244 6.37 10.15 0.86
CA LEU A 244 5.51 10.48 2.00
C LEU A 244 4.47 11.56 1.70
N LEU A 245 4.62 12.26 0.57
CA LEU A 245 3.76 13.37 0.14
C LEU A 245 2.68 12.87 -0.82
N HIS A 246 1.53 13.55 -0.88
CA HIS A 246 0.44 13.22 -1.82
C HIS A 246 -0.25 14.49 -2.32
N PHE A 247 -0.68 14.49 -3.58
CA PHE A 247 -1.26 15.64 -4.25
C PHE A 247 -2.72 15.92 -3.87
N ASP A 248 -3.54 14.86 -3.83
CA ASP A 248 -5.00 14.96 -3.70
C ASP A 248 -5.58 13.79 -2.88
N LEU A 249 -6.86 13.92 -2.52
CA LEU A 249 -7.58 12.96 -1.68
C LEU A 249 -7.68 11.56 -2.30
N LEU A 250 -7.94 11.47 -3.61
CA LEU A 250 -8.09 10.19 -4.28
C LEU A 250 -6.75 9.46 -4.35
N HIS A 251 -5.68 10.20 -4.62
CA HIS A 251 -4.33 9.68 -4.66
C HIS A 251 -3.87 9.13 -3.31
N ILE A 252 -4.06 9.87 -2.20
CA ILE A 252 -3.73 9.32 -0.87
C ILE A 252 -4.62 8.14 -0.50
N PHE A 253 -5.91 8.18 -0.83
CA PHE A 253 -6.85 7.09 -0.53
C PHE A 253 -6.37 5.75 -1.11
N PHE A 254 -6.04 5.71 -2.41
CA PHE A 254 -5.56 4.48 -3.04
C PHE A 254 -4.20 4.04 -2.50
N ASN A 255 -3.27 4.97 -2.23
CA ASN A 255 -1.98 4.62 -1.65
C ASN A 255 -2.14 4.00 -0.26
N VAL A 256 -2.97 4.59 0.62
CA VAL A 256 -3.25 4.07 1.96
C VAL A 256 -3.90 2.69 1.87
N LEU A 257 -4.91 2.52 1.00
CA LEU A 257 -5.62 1.25 0.79
C LEU A 257 -4.67 0.13 0.33
N TRP A 258 -3.81 0.40 -0.63
CA TRP A 258 -2.89 -0.63 -1.13
C TRP A 258 -1.72 -0.87 -0.18
N PHE A 259 -1.20 0.18 0.45
CA PHE A 259 -0.10 0.06 1.39
C PHE A 259 -0.50 -0.72 2.63
N ILE A 260 -1.72 -0.54 3.16
CA ILE A 260 -2.21 -1.35 4.29
C ILE A 260 -2.42 -2.81 3.87
N LEU A 261 -3.02 -3.07 2.70
CA LEU A 261 -3.33 -4.42 2.23
C LEU A 261 -2.06 -5.25 1.96
N LEU A 262 -1.07 -4.65 1.29
CA LEU A 262 0.18 -5.32 0.93
C LEU A 262 1.18 -5.30 2.09
N GLY A 263 1.30 -4.15 2.77
CA GLY A 263 2.27 -3.93 3.84
C GLY A 263 2.02 -4.81 5.04
N ASN A 264 0.75 -5.01 5.40
CA ASN A 264 0.42 -5.88 6.52
C ASN A 264 0.91 -7.31 6.32
N GLN A 265 0.77 -7.85 5.11
CA GLN A 265 1.21 -9.21 4.80
C GLN A 265 2.73 -9.35 4.83
N ILE A 266 3.44 -8.34 4.32
CA ILE A 266 4.91 -8.32 4.27
C ILE A 266 5.51 -8.14 5.66
N GLU A 267 4.98 -7.21 6.45
CA GLU A 267 5.50 -6.89 7.78
C GLU A 267 5.39 -8.07 8.76
N HIS A 268 4.30 -8.84 8.69
CA HIS A 268 4.13 -10.04 9.53
C HIS A 268 5.10 -11.19 9.18
N ARG A 269 5.72 -11.16 8.01
CA ARG A 269 6.59 -12.23 7.49
C ARG A 269 8.07 -11.87 7.52
N LEU A 270 8.37 -10.58 7.36
CA LEU A 270 9.72 -10.06 7.36
C LEU A 270 10.11 -9.51 8.72
N ARG A 271 11.41 -9.58 9.03
CA ARG A 271 11.95 -8.82 10.16
C ARG A 271 11.73 -7.31 9.90
N PRO A 272 11.46 -6.49 10.95
CA PRO A 272 11.22 -5.06 10.82
C PRO A 272 12.26 -4.31 9.95
N SER A 273 13.55 -4.65 10.11
CA SER A 273 14.63 -4.04 9.33
C SER A 273 14.57 -4.37 7.83
N ARG A 274 14.15 -5.59 7.47
CA ARG A 274 14.00 -6.01 6.07
C ARG A 274 12.79 -5.35 5.43
N TYR A 275 11.69 -5.25 6.17
CA TYR A 275 10.50 -4.54 5.69
C TYR A 275 10.81 -3.06 5.44
N LEU A 276 11.50 -2.41 6.37
CA LEU A 276 11.91 -1.02 6.20
C LEU A 276 12.91 -0.86 5.04
N ALA A 277 13.86 -1.79 4.88
CA ALA A 277 14.78 -1.78 3.74
C ALA A 277 14.04 -1.93 2.40
N LEU A 278 13.03 -2.79 2.30
CA LEU A 278 12.19 -2.91 1.11
C LEU A 278 11.55 -1.56 0.76
N ILE A 279 10.93 -0.90 1.73
CA ILE A 279 10.27 0.40 1.54
C ILE A 279 11.28 1.47 1.10
N ILE A 280 12.39 1.62 1.84
CA ILE A 280 13.38 2.67 1.60
C ILE A 280 14.07 2.46 0.26
N LEU A 281 14.53 1.25 -0.05
CA LEU A 281 15.20 0.98 -1.33
C LEU A 281 14.25 1.22 -2.50
N THR A 282 13.02 0.72 -2.42
CA THR A 282 12.03 0.95 -3.48
C THR A 282 11.77 2.44 -3.69
N ALA A 283 11.56 3.20 -2.60
CA ALA A 283 11.35 4.65 -2.67
C ALA A 283 12.55 5.39 -3.30
N ILE A 284 13.77 5.09 -2.85
CA ILE A 284 14.99 5.74 -3.38
C ILE A 284 15.11 5.51 -4.89
N PHE A 285 15.03 4.27 -5.35
CA PHE A 285 15.20 3.96 -6.77
C PHE A 285 14.04 4.48 -7.62
N SER A 286 12.78 4.33 -7.18
CA SER A 286 11.63 4.83 -7.93
C SER A 286 11.62 6.35 -8.04
N ASN A 287 11.92 7.05 -6.93
CA ASN A 287 11.95 8.51 -6.92
C ASN A 287 13.11 9.04 -7.78
N THR A 288 14.30 8.44 -7.67
CA THR A 288 15.46 8.84 -8.46
C THR A 288 15.18 8.68 -9.96
N ALA A 289 14.63 7.54 -10.38
CA ALA A 289 14.30 7.33 -11.78
C ALA A 289 13.23 8.30 -12.30
N GLN A 290 12.18 8.53 -11.51
CA GLN A 290 11.14 9.50 -11.86
C GLN A 290 11.69 10.93 -12.00
N TYR A 291 12.60 11.34 -11.11
CA TYR A 291 13.26 12.64 -11.19
C TYR A 291 14.09 12.84 -12.45
N LEU A 292 14.82 11.81 -12.85
CA LEU A 292 15.61 11.85 -14.08
C LEU A 292 14.71 11.92 -15.31
N VAL A 293 13.54 11.30 -15.29
CA VAL A 293 12.64 11.30 -16.46
C VAL A 293 11.75 12.54 -16.53
N SER A 294 11.18 13.00 -15.41
CA SER A 294 10.12 14.03 -15.42
C SER A 294 10.33 15.14 -14.37
N GLY A 295 11.55 15.31 -13.87
CA GLY A 295 11.87 16.43 -12.97
C GLY A 295 11.35 16.25 -11.54
N PRO A 296 11.40 17.30 -10.70
CA PRO A 296 11.16 17.18 -9.26
C PRO A 296 9.69 17.12 -8.83
N PHE A 297 8.74 17.42 -9.72
CA PHE A 297 7.34 17.61 -9.37
C PHE A 297 6.51 16.32 -9.39
N PHE A 298 6.96 15.33 -8.63
CA PHE A 298 6.22 14.10 -8.35
C PHE A 298 6.27 13.80 -6.85
N MET A 299 5.24 13.12 -6.37
CA MET A 299 5.17 12.63 -4.99
C MET A 299 4.21 11.44 -4.92
N GLY A 300 4.31 10.65 -3.85
CA GLY A 300 3.39 9.56 -3.56
C GLY A 300 4.07 8.23 -3.26
N LEU A 301 3.40 7.42 -2.45
CA LEU A 301 3.84 6.07 -2.09
C LEU A 301 3.72 5.04 -3.23
N SER A 302 3.20 5.43 -4.38
CA SER A 302 2.71 4.50 -5.39
C SER A 302 3.82 3.68 -6.04
N GLY A 303 5.03 4.21 -6.17
CA GLY A 303 6.21 3.42 -6.56
C GLY A 303 6.54 2.32 -5.55
N VAL A 304 6.46 2.63 -4.25
CA VAL A 304 6.65 1.65 -3.16
C VAL A 304 5.55 0.59 -3.19
N VAL A 305 4.29 1.00 -3.36
CA VAL A 305 3.14 0.09 -3.47
C VAL A 305 3.31 -0.87 -4.65
N CYS A 306 3.71 -0.38 -5.83
CA CYS A 306 4.01 -1.23 -6.99
C CYS A 306 5.15 -2.21 -6.69
N GLY A 307 6.20 -1.76 -6.00
CA GLY A 307 7.28 -2.62 -5.54
C GLY A 307 6.83 -3.68 -4.54
N MET A 308 5.94 -3.36 -3.61
CA MET A 308 5.39 -4.33 -2.65
C MET A 308 4.55 -5.40 -3.35
N ALA A 309 3.73 -5.01 -4.32
CA ALA A 309 2.95 -5.96 -5.12
C ALA A 309 3.87 -6.89 -5.93
N ALA A 310 4.88 -6.33 -6.60
CA ALA A 310 5.85 -7.09 -7.39
C ALA A 310 6.76 -7.97 -6.50
N PHE A 311 7.09 -7.51 -5.29
CA PHE A 311 7.78 -8.28 -4.27
C PHE A 311 6.96 -9.52 -3.88
N ILE A 312 5.69 -9.34 -3.55
CA ILE A 312 4.78 -10.44 -3.20
C ILE A 312 4.69 -11.43 -4.37
N PHE A 313 4.49 -10.92 -5.60
CA PHE A 313 4.44 -11.75 -6.80
C PHE A 313 5.73 -12.57 -6.99
N ALA A 314 6.90 -11.96 -6.77
CA ALA A 314 8.17 -12.68 -6.80
C ALA A 314 8.27 -13.75 -5.70
N ARG A 315 7.84 -13.44 -4.46
CA ARG A 315 7.82 -14.41 -3.35
C ARG A 315 6.90 -15.59 -3.64
N GLN A 316 5.73 -15.37 -4.24
CA GLN A 316 4.83 -16.45 -4.65
C GLN A 316 5.46 -17.40 -5.68
N GLN A 317 6.40 -16.94 -6.50
CA GLN A 317 7.11 -17.81 -7.45
C GLN A 317 8.26 -18.60 -6.81
N VAL A 318 9.06 -17.95 -5.94
CA VAL A 318 10.30 -18.54 -5.40
C VAL A 318 10.13 -19.20 -4.03
N ALA A 319 9.12 -18.81 -3.28
CA ALA A 319 8.80 -19.31 -1.94
C ALA A 319 7.28 -19.34 -1.68
N PRO A 320 6.50 -20.16 -2.44
CA PRO A 320 5.05 -20.23 -2.28
C PRO A 320 4.59 -20.56 -0.85
N TRP A 321 5.39 -21.32 -0.10
CA TRP A 321 5.12 -21.73 1.29
C TRP A 321 5.10 -20.56 2.29
N GLU A 322 5.54 -19.36 1.90
CA GLU A 322 5.40 -18.16 2.73
C GLU A 322 3.96 -17.65 2.79
N GLY A 323 3.08 -18.16 1.93
CA GLY A 323 1.63 -17.98 2.03
C GLY A 323 1.21 -16.52 1.83
N TYR A 324 1.90 -15.77 0.97
CA TYR A 324 1.42 -14.44 0.56
C TYR A 324 0.12 -14.57 -0.24
N LEU A 325 -0.89 -13.79 0.13
CA LEU A 325 -2.19 -13.78 -0.51
C LEU A 325 -2.30 -12.57 -1.42
N LEU A 326 -2.24 -12.84 -2.73
CA LEU A 326 -2.50 -11.83 -3.74
C LEU A 326 -3.54 -12.41 -4.70
N HIS A 327 -4.79 -11.98 -4.54
CA HIS A 327 -5.87 -12.45 -5.39
C HIS A 327 -5.59 -12.04 -6.84
N ARG A 328 -5.90 -12.93 -7.79
CA ARG A 328 -5.76 -12.66 -9.22
C ARG A 328 -6.41 -11.35 -9.65
N PHE A 329 -7.56 -11.02 -9.08
CA PHE A 329 -8.28 -9.77 -9.37
C PHE A 329 -7.52 -8.54 -8.89
N THR A 330 -6.83 -8.62 -7.75
CA THR A 330 -5.95 -7.55 -7.26
C THR A 330 -4.79 -7.30 -8.21
N LEU A 331 -4.14 -8.36 -8.69
CA LEU A 331 -3.06 -8.25 -9.68
C LEU A 331 -3.54 -7.66 -10.99
N ILE A 332 -4.67 -8.15 -11.52
CA ILE A 332 -5.28 -7.65 -12.75
C ILE A 332 -5.66 -6.18 -12.59
N PHE A 333 -6.29 -5.80 -11.47
CA PHE A 333 -6.65 -4.40 -11.20
C PHE A 333 -5.41 -3.50 -11.17
N LEU A 334 -4.36 -3.90 -10.45
CA LEU A 334 -3.13 -3.12 -10.36
C LEU A 334 -2.44 -3.01 -11.73
N ALA A 335 -2.42 -4.11 -12.50
CA ALA A 335 -1.84 -4.13 -13.84
C ALA A 335 -2.63 -3.23 -14.80
N ILE A 336 -3.97 -3.30 -14.81
CA ILE A 336 -4.83 -2.43 -15.61
C ILE A 336 -4.62 -0.97 -15.22
N PHE A 337 -4.53 -0.68 -13.92
CA PHE A 337 -4.28 0.67 -13.45
C PHE A 337 -2.92 1.19 -13.95
N VAL A 338 -1.83 0.46 -13.73
CA VAL A 338 -0.49 0.91 -14.16
C VAL A 338 -0.38 1.01 -15.69
N ILE A 339 -0.87 0.00 -16.43
CA ILE A 339 -0.83 -0.01 -17.89
C ILE A 339 -1.75 1.08 -18.46
N GLY A 340 -2.96 1.23 -17.94
CA GLY A 340 -3.91 2.25 -18.37
C GLY A 340 -3.32 3.66 -18.19
N MET A 341 -2.70 3.92 -17.05
CA MET A 341 -2.04 5.19 -16.76
C MET A 341 -0.81 5.44 -17.64
N PHE A 342 -0.07 4.39 -18.00
CA PHE A 342 1.03 4.47 -18.96
C PHE A 342 0.54 4.78 -20.38
N LEU A 343 -0.54 4.13 -20.83
CA LEU A 343 -1.15 4.38 -22.15
C LEU A 343 -1.71 5.80 -22.25
N ILE A 344 -2.34 6.31 -21.19
CA ILE A 344 -2.79 7.70 -21.12
C ILE A 344 -1.60 8.65 -21.27
N GLN A 345 -0.47 8.40 -20.58
CA GLN A 345 0.71 9.24 -20.72
C GLN A 345 1.28 9.22 -22.14
N ILE A 346 1.34 8.07 -22.79
CA ILE A 346 1.77 7.97 -24.20
C ILE A 346 0.84 8.78 -25.11
N ALA A 347 -0.47 8.65 -24.94
CA ALA A 347 -1.45 9.40 -25.74
C ALA A 347 -1.27 10.91 -25.55
N LEU A 348 -1.07 11.37 -24.32
CA LEU A 348 -0.83 12.79 -24.02
C LEU A 348 0.51 13.29 -24.55
N PHE A 349 1.56 12.47 -24.54
CA PHE A 349 2.85 12.83 -25.15
C PHE A 349 2.71 13.10 -26.64
N PHE A 350 2.05 12.20 -27.38
CA PHE A 350 1.79 12.43 -28.80
C PHE A 350 0.89 13.63 -29.05
N LEU A 351 -0.14 13.84 -28.22
CA LEU A 351 -0.99 15.02 -28.31
C LEU A 351 -0.19 16.30 -28.06
N GLN A 352 0.68 16.32 -27.06
CA GLN A 352 1.54 17.47 -26.75
C GLN A 352 2.47 17.81 -27.94
N ILE A 353 3.08 16.81 -28.58
CA ILE A 353 3.94 16.99 -29.75
C ILE A 353 3.15 17.52 -30.95
N PHE A 354 1.99 16.93 -31.27
CA PHE A 354 1.29 17.20 -32.53
C PHE A 354 0.24 18.31 -32.47
N SER A 355 -0.28 18.67 -31.30
CA SER A 355 -1.34 19.67 -31.16
C SER A 355 -1.02 20.81 -30.21
N ASN A 356 0.23 20.91 -29.70
CA ASN A 356 0.64 21.89 -28.69
C ASN A 356 -0.28 21.90 -27.45
N PHE A 357 -0.92 20.76 -27.17
CA PHE A 357 -1.80 20.62 -26.02
C PHE A 357 -0.96 20.35 -24.77
N GLU A 358 -0.93 21.31 -23.85
CA GLU A 358 -0.18 21.23 -22.60
C GLU A 358 -1.06 20.68 -21.47
N LEU A 359 -1.23 19.35 -21.41
CA LEU A 359 -1.81 18.69 -20.24
C LEU A 359 -0.79 17.75 -19.60
N THR A 360 -0.23 18.20 -18.47
CA THR A 360 0.60 17.35 -17.62
C THR A 360 -0.30 16.62 -16.63
N VAL A 361 -0.51 15.32 -16.84
CA VAL A 361 -1.12 14.50 -15.81
C VAL A 361 0.01 14.04 -14.89
N GLY A 362 -0.06 14.42 -13.61
CA GLY A 362 0.98 14.19 -12.60
C GLY A 362 1.15 12.72 -12.18
N ILE A 363 1.22 11.81 -13.15
CA ILE A 363 1.35 10.37 -12.93
C ILE A 363 2.81 9.98 -13.06
N ALA A 364 3.35 9.45 -11.97
CA ALA A 364 4.73 8.97 -11.90
C ALA A 364 4.89 7.55 -12.46
N ASN A 365 4.61 7.34 -13.74
CA ASN A 365 4.67 6.00 -14.36
C ASN A 365 6.08 5.37 -14.28
N THR A 366 7.14 6.18 -14.38
CA THR A 366 8.51 5.70 -14.20
C THR A 366 8.74 5.22 -12.77
N ALA A 367 8.19 5.92 -11.78
CA ALA A 367 8.24 5.47 -10.38
C ALA A 367 7.52 4.13 -10.19
N HIS A 368 6.36 3.92 -10.83
CA HIS A 368 5.62 2.65 -10.75
C HIS A 368 6.43 1.49 -11.35
N LEU A 369 6.95 1.66 -12.56
CA LEU A 369 7.72 0.64 -13.26
C LEU A 369 9.01 0.28 -12.50
N ILE A 370 9.80 1.28 -12.12
CA ILE A 370 11.06 1.06 -11.40
C ILE A 370 10.80 0.53 -10.00
N GLY A 371 9.75 1.01 -9.32
CA GLY A 371 9.32 0.47 -8.05
C GLY A 371 8.99 -1.02 -8.15
N ALA A 372 8.18 -1.42 -9.14
CA ALA A 372 7.85 -2.82 -9.42
C ALA A 372 9.11 -3.66 -9.73
N LEU A 373 10.02 -3.16 -10.57
CA LEU A 373 11.27 -3.83 -10.88
C LEU A 373 12.12 -4.08 -9.63
N VAL A 374 12.34 -3.05 -8.82
CA VAL A 374 13.13 -3.14 -7.58
C VAL A 374 12.47 -4.12 -6.61
N GLY A 375 11.16 -4.02 -6.40
CA GLY A 375 10.40 -4.92 -5.54
C GLY A 375 10.50 -6.38 -5.99
N TYR A 376 10.36 -6.63 -7.29
CA TYR A 376 10.52 -7.96 -7.89
C TYR A 376 11.92 -8.53 -7.62
N LEU A 377 12.97 -7.75 -7.87
CA LEU A 377 14.35 -8.17 -7.63
C LEU A 377 14.60 -8.47 -6.15
N LEU A 378 14.17 -7.59 -5.24
CA LEU A 378 14.31 -7.78 -3.79
C LEU A 378 13.57 -9.04 -3.32
N GLY A 379 12.39 -9.32 -3.88
CA GLY A 379 11.62 -10.53 -3.60
C GLY A 379 12.36 -11.81 -3.94
N ARG A 380 13.25 -11.81 -4.94
CA ARG A 380 14.04 -12.98 -5.31
C ARG A 380 15.29 -13.17 -4.45
N LEU A 381 15.69 -12.17 -3.67
CA LEU A 381 16.87 -12.27 -2.82
C LEU A 381 16.59 -13.07 -1.55
N ARG A 382 17.52 -13.96 -1.18
CA ARG A 382 17.45 -14.73 0.08
C ARG A 382 17.42 -13.84 1.33
N LEU A 383 17.96 -12.63 1.25
CA LEU A 383 17.93 -11.65 2.35
C LEU A 383 16.50 -11.33 2.80
N PHE A 384 15.52 -11.41 1.89
CA PHE A 384 14.12 -11.11 2.13
C PHE A 384 13.24 -12.37 2.27
N SER A 385 13.83 -13.52 2.64
CA SER A 385 13.05 -14.70 3.00
C SER A 385 12.37 -14.56 4.36
N LEU A 386 11.30 -15.33 4.55
CA LEU A 386 10.56 -15.47 5.79
C LEU A 386 11.51 -15.78 6.95
N CYS A 387 11.24 -15.17 8.10
CA CYS A 387 11.90 -15.54 9.33
C CYS A 387 11.26 -16.84 9.83
N LEU A 388 11.96 -17.98 9.70
CA LEU A 388 11.43 -19.30 10.09
C LEU A 388 11.09 -19.43 11.59
N PHE A 389 11.34 -18.41 12.42
CA PHE A 389 11.00 -18.40 13.83
C PHE A 389 10.66 -16.98 14.30
N PRO A 390 9.43 -16.71 14.81
CA PRO A 390 9.23 -15.66 15.79
C PRO A 390 9.85 -16.13 17.12
N LYS A 391 10.65 -15.28 17.75
CA LYS A 391 11.11 -15.49 19.13
C LYS A 391 10.00 -15.15 20.11
#